data_AF-A0AA37BII5-F1
#
_entry.id   AF-A0AA37BII5-F1
#
_cell.length_a   1.000
_cell.length_b   1.000
_cell.length_c   1.000
_cell.angle_alpha   90.00
_cell.angle_beta   90.00
_cell.angle_gamma   90.00
#
_symmetry.space_group_name_H-M   'P 1'
#
loop_
_entity.id
_entity.type
_entity.pdbx_description
1 polymer ?
#
loop_
_entity_poly.entity_id
_entity_poly.type
_entity_poly.pdbx_seq_one_letter_code
_entity_poly.pdbx_strand_id
1 'polypeptide(L)'
;MTSTADRSSAAGQAPGTLPGRPAVWAALRPLVLRLHFYAGILVAPFLLVAAGTGLLYAASFQIEQVVYRHELTAPAGPATLPLSRQIEAARAAQPQGTITAVRPAAEPGHTTQVLMDRPGLPENTRLAVFVDPHTGRVHGQLESYGDVGALPVRAWISNLHRDLHLGEPGGIYSELAAGWLWVVALGALALWVTRRRREKRRLLLPGRAARGGRRTCPGTARSACGRCRACCSCPSPA
;
A
#
# COMPACT_ATOMS: atom_id res chain seq x y z
N MET A 1 84.81 -30.77 3.80
CA MET A 1 84.78 -29.29 3.73
C MET A 1 83.75 -28.89 2.68
N THR A 2 82.93 -27.88 3.00
CA THR A 2 81.95 -27.12 2.16
C THR A 2 80.82 -27.94 1.49
N SER A 3 79.56 -27.87 1.96
CA SER A 3 78.59 -26.76 1.97
C SER A 3 78.05 -26.40 0.58
N THR A 4 76.82 -26.84 0.28
CA THR A 4 75.80 -26.02 -0.37
C THR A 4 74.42 -26.60 -0.06
N ALA A 5 73.55 -25.75 0.46
CA ALA A 5 72.18 -26.01 0.83
C ALA A 5 71.31 -26.28 -0.41
N ASP A 6 70.41 -27.27 -0.33
CA ASP A 6 69.23 -27.31 -1.18
C ASP A 6 68.03 -26.77 -0.40
N ARG A 7 67.73 -25.49 -0.69
CA ARG A 7 66.48 -24.83 -0.39
C ARG A 7 65.59 -25.10 -1.61
N SER A 8 64.74 -26.12 -1.53
CA SER A 8 63.71 -26.33 -2.56
C SER A 8 62.34 -26.55 -1.93
N SER A 9 61.52 -25.52 -2.12
CA SER A 9 60.07 -25.57 -2.25
C SER A 9 59.26 -25.90 -1.00
N ALA A 10 59.14 -24.87 -0.16
CA ALA A 10 57.87 -24.57 0.48
C ALA A 10 56.80 -24.40 -0.62
N ALA A 11 56.06 -25.48 -0.90
CA ALA A 11 54.87 -25.43 -1.73
C ALA A 11 53.89 -24.46 -1.07
N GLY A 12 53.67 -23.33 -1.73
CA GLY A 12 52.71 -22.32 -1.30
C GLY A 12 51.33 -22.94 -1.14
N GLN A 13 50.90 -23.12 0.10
CA GLN A 13 49.48 -23.21 0.41
C GLN A 13 48.86 -21.88 0.01
N ALA A 14 48.16 -21.88 -1.11
CA ALA A 14 47.26 -20.81 -1.47
C ALA A 14 46.29 -20.58 -0.30
N PRO A 15 46.08 -19.32 0.15
CA PRO A 15 45.10 -19.05 1.19
C PRO A 15 43.74 -19.52 0.70
N GLY A 16 43.11 -20.40 1.49
CA GLY A 16 41.77 -20.91 1.21
C GLY A 16 40.80 -19.76 0.97
N THR A 17 40.30 -19.67 -0.26
CA THR A 17 39.20 -18.78 -0.60
C THR A 17 37.99 -19.23 0.23
N LEU A 18 37.71 -18.54 1.33
CA LEU A 18 36.45 -18.75 2.06
C LEU A 18 35.31 -18.52 1.05
N PRO A 19 34.38 -19.47 0.88
CA PRO A 19 33.23 -19.25 0.04
C PRO A 19 32.45 -18.10 0.68
N GLY A 20 32.57 -16.91 0.09
CA GLY A 20 31.66 -15.80 0.39
C GLY A 20 30.23 -16.31 0.25
N ARG A 21 29.26 -15.66 0.88
CA ARG A 21 27.85 -16.07 0.83
C ARG A 21 27.10 -15.47 -0.39
N PRO A 22 27.12 -16.07 -1.62
CA PRO A 22 26.10 -15.77 -2.63
C PRO A 22 25.18 -16.96 -2.96
N ALA A 23 25.37 -18.15 -2.38
CA ALA A 23 24.55 -19.34 -2.71
C ALA A 23 23.10 -19.24 -2.21
N VAL A 24 22.91 -18.88 -0.93
CA VAL A 24 21.59 -18.86 -0.30
C VAL A 24 20.67 -17.80 -0.90
N TRP A 25 21.16 -16.56 -1.09
CA TRP A 25 20.33 -15.51 -1.70
C TRP A 25 19.98 -15.80 -3.17
N ALA A 26 20.91 -16.40 -3.94
CA ALA A 26 20.62 -16.80 -5.31
C ALA A 26 19.49 -17.85 -5.37
N ALA A 27 19.44 -18.78 -4.40
CA ALA A 27 18.38 -19.77 -4.27
C ALA A 27 17.06 -19.19 -3.74
N LEU A 28 17.10 -18.24 -2.79
CA LEU A 28 15.91 -17.62 -2.21
C LEU A 28 15.26 -16.58 -3.11
N ARG A 29 16.02 -15.91 -3.99
CA ARG A 29 15.50 -14.87 -4.89
C ARG A 29 14.26 -15.28 -5.71
N PRO A 30 14.20 -16.44 -6.39
CA PRO A 30 12.99 -16.85 -7.12
C PRO A 30 11.78 -17.06 -6.20
N LEU A 31 12.00 -17.54 -4.96
CA LEU A 31 10.95 -17.66 -3.97
C LEU A 31 10.42 -16.29 -3.55
N VAL A 32 11.31 -15.35 -3.22
CA VAL A 32 10.94 -13.96 -2.85
C VAL A 32 10.19 -13.27 -3.98
N LEU A 33 10.59 -13.48 -5.24
CA LEU A 33 9.88 -12.95 -6.41
C LEU A 33 8.45 -13.49 -6.52
N ARG A 34 8.28 -14.81 -6.42
CA ARG A 34 6.95 -15.44 -6.47
C ARG A 34 6.08 -14.99 -5.30
N LEU A 35 6.64 -14.98 -4.09
CA LEU A 35 5.94 -14.54 -2.89
C LEU A 35 5.48 -13.08 -3.02
N HIS A 36 6.38 -12.17 -3.38
CA HIS A 36 6.05 -10.76 -3.59
C HIS A 36 5.00 -10.57 -4.70
N PHE A 37 5.09 -11.31 -5.81
CA PHE A 37 4.14 -11.22 -6.91
C PHE A 37 2.74 -11.69 -6.51
N TYR A 38 2.60 -12.89 -5.95
CA TYR A 38 1.30 -13.43 -5.55
C TYR A 38 0.68 -12.66 -4.39
N ALA A 39 1.48 -12.31 -3.39
CA ALA A 39 1.03 -11.44 -2.31
C ALA A 39 0.64 -10.05 -2.83
N GLY A 40 1.39 -9.51 -3.80
CA GLY A 40 1.06 -8.25 -4.46
C GLY A 40 -0.29 -8.29 -5.18
N ILE A 41 -0.58 -9.36 -5.93
CA ILE A 41 -1.89 -9.55 -6.59
C ILE A 41 -3.01 -9.66 -5.56
N LEU A 42 -2.78 -10.36 -4.45
CA LEU A 42 -3.75 -10.49 -3.36
C LEU A 42 -4.03 -9.15 -2.67
N VAL A 43 -3.00 -8.34 -2.41
CA VAL A 43 -3.07 -7.12 -1.60
C VAL A 43 -3.40 -5.86 -2.42
N ALA A 44 -3.05 -5.83 -3.71
CA ALA A 44 -3.22 -4.63 -4.54
C ALA A 44 -4.68 -4.15 -4.67
N PRO A 45 -5.70 -5.02 -4.88
CA PRO A 45 -7.09 -4.57 -4.92
C PRO A 45 -7.54 -3.96 -3.59
N PHE A 46 -7.15 -4.57 -2.47
CA PHE A 46 -7.39 -4.02 -1.13
C PHE A 46 -6.76 -2.64 -0.98
N LEU A 47 -5.50 -2.46 -1.38
CA LEU A 47 -4.83 -1.16 -1.31
C LEU A 47 -5.52 -0.08 -2.14
N LEU A 48 -6.05 -0.43 -3.32
CA LEU A 48 -6.77 0.52 -4.16
C LEU A 48 -8.04 1.01 -3.45
N VAL A 49 -8.84 0.08 -2.91
CA VAL A 49 -10.07 0.41 -2.18
C VAL A 49 -9.74 1.16 -0.89
N ALA A 50 -8.78 0.68 -0.10
CA ALA A 50 -8.37 1.29 1.17
C ALA A 50 -7.82 2.71 0.96
N ALA A 51 -7.01 2.94 -0.07
CA ALA A 51 -6.52 4.29 -0.38
C ALA A 51 -7.66 5.22 -0.81
N GLY A 52 -8.55 4.76 -1.69
CA GLY A 52 -9.70 5.55 -2.14
C GLY A 52 -10.68 5.89 -1.01
N THR A 53 -11.01 4.90 -0.19
CA THR A 53 -11.88 5.09 0.99
C THR A 53 -11.22 5.89 2.09
N GLY A 54 -9.90 5.79 2.27
CA GLY A 54 -9.15 6.65 3.20
C GLY A 54 -9.19 8.12 2.78
N LEU A 55 -9.02 8.40 1.48
CA LEU A 55 -9.20 9.75 0.94
C LEU A 55 -10.65 10.24 1.11
N LEU A 56 -11.62 9.38 0.81
CA LEU A 56 -13.04 9.70 0.98
C LEU A 56 -13.41 9.94 2.45
N TYR A 57 -12.81 9.20 3.38
CA TYR A 57 -12.98 9.38 4.82
C TYR A 57 -12.43 10.73 5.29
N ALA A 58 -11.30 11.18 4.73
CA ALA A 58 -10.80 12.53 5.02
C ALA A 58 -11.77 13.63 4.58
N ALA A 59 -12.48 13.41 3.46
CA ALA A 59 -13.51 14.32 2.95
C ALA A 59 -14.88 14.16 3.65
N SER A 60 -15.08 13.11 4.45
CA SER A 60 -16.40 12.77 4.96
C SER A 60 -16.97 13.83 5.90
N PHE A 61 -16.11 14.53 6.65
CA PHE A 61 -16.55 15.64 7.51
C PHE A 61 -17.23 16.74 6.71
N GLN A 62 -16.68 17.11 5.56
CA GLN A 62 -17.25 18.14 4.69
C GLN A 62 -18.53 17.64 4.02
N ILE A 63 -18.54 16.37 3.59
CA ILE A 63 -19.73 15.74 3.01
C ILE A 63 -20.87 15.72 4.03
N GLU A 64 -20.60 15.33 5.28
CA GLU A 64 -21.59 15.29 6.36
C GLU A 64 -22.23 16.65 6.63
N GLN A 65 -21.44 17.73 6.60
CA GLN A 65 -21.95 19.10 6.78
C GLN A 65 -22.94 19.51 5.68
N VAL A 66 -22.80 18.97 4.48
CA VAL A 66 -23.71 19.23 3.36
C VAL A 66 -24.92 18.31 3.40
N VAL A 67 -24.69 17.01 3.56
CA VAL A 67 -25.74 15.98 3.55
C VAL A 67 -26.69 16.13 4.73
N TYR A 68 -26.14 16.37 5.93
CA TYR A 68 -26.89 16.51 7.18
C TYR A 68 -26.99 17.96 7.64
N ARG A 69 -27.00 18.90 6.68
CA ARG A 69 -27.06 20.34 6.99
C ARG A 69 -28.27 20.68 7.86
N HIS A 70 -29.41 20.04 7.61
CA HIS A 70 -30.64 20.31 8.35
C HIS A 70 -30.50 19.95 9.84
N GLU A 71 -29.92 18.79 10.12
CA GLU A 71 -29.70 18.28 11.46
C GLU A 71 -28.57 19.02 12.17
N LEU A 72 -27.51 19.39 11.45
CA LEU A 72 -26.30 19.99 12.05
C LEU A 72 -26.41 21.50 12.27
N THR A 73 -27.36 22.17 11.61
CA THR A 73 -27.49 23.63 11.67
C THR A 73 -28.81 24.08 12.28
N ALA A 74 -28.75 25.15 13.06
CA ALA A 74 -29.90 25.82 13.65
C ALA A 74 -29.79 27.33 13.43
N PRO A 75 -30.91 28.04 13.19
CA PRO A 75 -30.88 29.50 13.12
C PRO A 75 -30.27 30.10 14.39
N ALA A 76 -29.35 31.05 14.24
CA ALA A 76 -28.78 31.74 15.40
C ALA A 76 -29.86 32.55 16.12
N GLY A 77 -29.94 32.38 17.44
CA GLY A 77 -30.87 33.09 18.30
C GLY A 77 -30.16 34.06 19.25
N PRO A 78 -30.91 34.99 19.86
CA PRO A 78 -30.35 36.03 20.73
C PRO A 78 -29.81 35.48 22.06
N ALA A 79 -30.27 34.31 22.50
CA ALA A 79 -29.83 33.66 23.72
C ALA A 79 -29.81 32.14 23.56
N THR A 80 -28.87 31.49 24.21
CA THR A 80 -28.78 30.02 24.27
C THR A 80 -29.55 29.52 25.49
N LEU A 81 -30.42 28.53 25.30
CA LEU A 81 -31.12 27.86 26.39
C LEU A 81 -30.12 27.13 27.29
N PRO A 82 -30.42 27.00 28.60
CA PRO A 82 -29.62 26.15 29.48
C PRO A 82 -29.49 24.74 28.92
N LEU A 83 -28.31 24.13 29.06
CA LEU A 83 -28.05 22.79 28.52
C LEU A 83 -29.04 21.74 29.07
N SER A 84 -29.50 21.90 30.32
CA SER A 84 -30.55 21.07 30.91
C SER A 84 -31.85 21.08 30.09
N ARG A 85 -32.28 22.24 29.58
CA ARG A 85 -33.50 22.36 28.76
C ARG A 85 -33.32 21.71 27.39
N GLN A 86 -32.12 21.78 26.82
CA GLN A 86 -31.78 21.09 25.58
C GLN A 86 -31.80 19.56 25.77
N ILE A 87 -31.25 19.09 26.90
CA ILE A 87 -31.27 17.68 27.30
C ILE A 87 -32.70 17.18 27.54
N GLU A 88 -33.54 17.98 28.21
CA GLU A 88 -34.96 17.67 28.40
C GLU A 88 -35.70 17.51 27.07
N ALA A 89 -35.47 18.44 26.12
CA ALA A 89 -36.07 18.36 24.79
C ALA A 89 -35.64 17.08 24.05
N ALA A 90 -34.36 16.72 24.12
CA ALA A 90 -33.86 15.47 23.55
C ALA A 90 -34.52 14.25 24.19
N ARG A 91 -34.61 14.22 25.53
CA ARG A 91 -35.25 13.12 26.29
C ARG A 91 -36.74 12.99 25.96
N ALA A 92 -37.44 14.10 25.76
CA ALA A 92 -38.84 14.09 25.33
C ALA A 92 -39.00 13.51 23.93
N ALA A 93 -38.06 13.77 23.02
CA ALA A 93 -38.07 13.22 21.66
C ALA A 93 -37.67 11.74 21.60
N GLN A 94 -36.87 11.26 22.56
CA GLN A 94 -36.56 9.84 22.68
C GLN A 94 -36.65 9.33 24.13
N PRO A 95 -37.88 9.03 24.63
CA PRO A 95 -38.10 8.64 26.03
C PRO A 95 -37.44 7.31 26.42
N GLN A 96 -37.24 6.42 25.45
CA GLN A 96 -36.63 5.10 25.67
C GLN A 96 -35.09 5.14 25.60
N GLY A 97 -34.51 6.31 25.32
CA GLY A 97 -33.07 6.50 25.16
C GLY A 97 -32.37 6.78 26.51
N THR A 98 -31.25 6.12 26.74
CA THR A 98 -30.33 6.41 27.84
C THR A 98 -29.25 7.34 27.34
N ILE A 99 -29.20 8.57 27.85
CA ILE A 99 -28.18 9.55 27.45
C ILE A 99 -26.80 9.07 27.87
N THR A 100 -25.89 9.00 26.91
CA THR A 100 -24.50 8.58 27.12
C THR A 100 -23.51 9.72 26.99
N ALA A 101 -23.78 10.68 26.10
CA ALA A 101 -22.94 11.85 25.92
C ALA A 101 -23.76 13.05 25.41
N VAL A 102 -23.27 14.25 25.70
CA VAL A 102 -23.83 15.50 25.18
C VAL A 102 -22.69 16.29 24.56
N ARG A 103 -22.90 16.79 23.34
CA ARG A 103 -21.97 17.64 22.61
C ARG A 103 -22.69 18.97 22.33
N PRO A 104 -22.49 19.98 23.19
CA PRO A 104 -23.06 21.30 22.99
C PRO A 104 -22.66 21.87 21.62
N ALA A 105 -23.51 22.72 21.05
CA ALA A 105 -23.17 23.50 19.87
C ALA A 105 -21.88 24.31 20.14
N ALA A 106 -20.84 24.08 19.32
CA ALA A 106 -19.54 24.73 19.50
C ALA A 106 -19.55 26.20 19.05
N GLU A 107 -20.36 26.52 18.03
CA GLU A 107 -20.47 27.84 17.42
C GLU A 107 -21.94 28.20 17.19
N PRO A 108 -22.29 29.50 17.13
CA PRO A 108 -23.60 29.93 16.69
C PRO A 108 -23.93 29.35 15.31
N GLY A 109 -25.17 28.93 15.10
CA GLY A 109 -25.57 28.31 13.84
C GLY A 109 -25.56 26.77 13.85
N HIS A 110 -25.10 26.14 14.94
CA HIS A 110 -25.05 24.69 15.10
C HIS A 110 -26.04 24.17 16.14
N THR A 111 -26.44 22.90 15.97
CA THR A 111 -27.26 22.18 16.96
C THR A 111 -26.39 21.54 18.05
N THR A 112 -26.95 21.39 19.24
CA THR A 112 -26.42 20.49 20.27
C THR A 112 -26.78 19.05 19.92
N GLN A 113 -25.82 18.13 20.04
CA GLN A 113 -26.02 16.70 19.83
C GLN A 113 -26.13 15.99 21.17
N VAL A 114 -27.24 15.28 21.39
CA VAL A 114 -27.43 14.43 22.55
C VAL A 114 -27.37 12.98 22.10
N LEU A 115 -26.31 12.27 22.49
CA LEU A 115 -26.10 10.88 22.14
C LEU A 115 -26.80 9.99 23.18
N MET A 116 -27.52 9.00 22.69
CA MET A 116 -28.30 8.08 23.50
C MET A 116 -28.12 6.64 23.05
N ASP A 117 -28.04 5.72 24.00
CA ASP A 117 -28.21 4.30 23.74
C ASP A 117 -29.71 3.99 23.72
N ARG A 118 -30.14 3.14 22.79
CA ARG A 118 -31.55 2.72 22.65
C ARG A 118 -31.62 1.23 22.34
N PRO A 119 -32.59 0.49 22.93
CA PRO A 119 -32.85 -0.89 22.54
C PRO A 119 -33.08 -1.02 21.02
N GLY A 120 -32.47 -2.02 20.40
CA GLY A 120 -32.61 -2.31 18.97
C GLY A 120 -31.71 -1.52 18.04
N LEU A 121 -30.76 -0.73 18.55
CA LEU A 121 -29.65 -0.21 17.72
C LEU A 121 -28.61 -1.32 17.50
N PRO A 122 -27.89 -1.29 16.35
CA PRO A 122 -26.75 -2.17 16.13
C PRO A 122 -25.66 -1.98 17.19
N GLU A 123 -24.80 -2.99 17.37
CA GLU A 123 -23.65 -2.87 18.26
C GLU A 123 -22.81 -1.63 17.94
N ASN A 124 -22.23 -1.01 18.97
CA ASN A 124 -21.40 0.18 18.87
C ASN A 124 -22.09 1.37 18.14
N THR A 125 -23.42 1.40 18.13
CA THR A 125 -24.22 2.46 17.52
C THR A 125 -25.04 3.17 18.58
N ARG A 126 -25.02 4.49 18.53
CA ARG A 126 -25.81 5.38 19.39
C ARG A 126 -26.76 6.19 18.53
N LEU A 127 -27.82 6.72 19.12
CA LEU A 127 -28.70 7.69 18.47
C LEU A 127 -28.27 9.10 18.86
N ALA A 128 -27.91 9.93 17.88
CA ALA A 128 -27.67 11.35 18.07
C ALA A 128 -28.97 12.12 17.80
N VAL A 129 -29.48 12.80 18.83
CA VAL A 129 -30.61 13.72 18.73
C VAL A 129 -30.07 15.14 18.60
N PHE A 130 -30.47 15.84 17.53
CA PHE A 130 -30.00 17.19 17.22
C PHE A 130 -31.01 18.22 17.72
N VAL A 131 -30.59 19.04 18.67
CA VAL A 131 -31.44 20.04 19.33
C VAL A 131 -30.94 21.44 19.01
N ASP A 132 -31.85 22.30 18.59
CA ASP A 132 -31.60 23.73 18.45
C ASP A 132 -31.31 24.34 19.84
N PRO A 133 -30.09 24.89 20.06
CA PRO A 133 -29.71 25.43 21.37
C PRO A 133 -30.48 26.69 21.76
N HIS A 134 -31.16 27.37 20.82
CA HIS A 134 -31.91 28.60 21.06
C HIS A 134 -33.40 28.37 21.26
N THR A 135 -34.00 27.42 20.53
CA THR A 135 -35.44 27.15 20.59
C THR A 135 -35.80 25.87 21.35
N GLY A 136 -34.85 24.95 21.51
CA GLY A 136 -35.10 23.62 22.06
C GLY A 136 -35.80 22.68 21.08
N ARG A 137 -36.00 23.09 19.82
CA ARG A 137 -36.63 22.28 18.79
C ARG A 137 -35.69 21.17 18.33
N VAL A 138 -36.21 19.96 18.15
CA VAL A 138 -35.45 18.84 17.58
C VAL A 138 -35.45 18.93 16.06
N HIS A 139 -34.26 18.95 15.47
CA HIS A 139 -34.06 19.04 14.01
C HIS A 139 -33.98 17.67 13.36
N GLY A 140 -33.62 16.63 14.11
CA GLY A 140 -33.57 15.27 13.60
C GLY A 140 -32.93 14.30 14.58
N GLN A 141 -32.90 13.03 14.16
CA GLN A 141 -32.26 11.95 14.88
C GLN A 141 -31.46 11.14 13.86
N LEU A 142 -30.16 10.97 14.08
CA LEU A 142 -29.31 10.16 13.20
C LEU A 142 -28.59 9.11 14.03
N GLU A 143 -28.36 7.96 13.42
CA GLU A 143 -27.45 6.98 13.99
C GLU A 143 -26.02 7.51 13.96
N SER A 144 -25.31 7.24 15.04
CA SER A 144 -23.98 7.73 15.32
C SER A 144 -23.12 6.54 15.71
N TYR A 145 -22.17 6.17 14.86
CA TYR A 145 -21.36 4.96 15.02
C TYR A 145 -20.05 5.25 15.75
N GLY A 146 -19.70 4.37 16.69
CA GLY A 146 -18.48 4.42 17.48
C GLY A 146 -18.42 5.56 18.49
N ASP A 147 -17.35 5.57 19.29
CA ASP A 147 -17.17 6.54 20.37
C ASP A 147 -16.92 7.98 19.89
N VAL A 148 -16.45 8.13 18.65
CA VAL A 148 -16.16 9.44 18.04
C VAL A 148 -17.42 10.15 17.52
N GLY A 149 -18.54 9.41 17.48
CA GLY A 149 -19.82 9.87 16.99
C GLY A 149 -19.82 10.15 15.48
N ALA A 150 -19.48 9.14 14.67
CA ALA A 150 -19.49 9.25 13.22
C ALA A 150 -20.94 9.22 12.71
N LEU A 151 -21.34 10.19 11.90
CA LEU A 151 -22.68 10.19 11.28
C LEU A 151 -22.75 9.13 10.18
N PRO A 152 -23.94 8.82 9.64
CA PRO A 152 -24.11 7.61 8.83
C PRO A 152 -23.24 7.57 7.56
N VAL A 153 -22.91 8.72 6.96
CA VAL A 153 -22.01 8.75 5.78
C VAL A 153 -20.61 8.30 6.15
N ARG A 154 -20.00 8.88 7.21
CA ARG A 154 -18.65 8.47 7.64
C ARG A 154 -18.63 7.07 8.20
N ALA A 155 -19.68 6.64 8.90
CA ALA A 155 -19.82 5.26 9.36
C ALA A 155 -19.82 4.29 8.17
N TRP A 156 -20.61 4.56 7.13
CA TRP A 156 -20.65 3.76 5.91
C TRP A 156 -19.28 3.68 5.23
N ILE A 157 -18.57 4.82 5.07
CA ILE A 157 -17.22 4.85 4.50
C ILE A 157 -16.23 4.05 5.37
N SER A 158 -16.33 4.17 6.70
CA SER A 158 -15.48 3.45 7.64
C SER A 158 -15.66 1.94 7.53
N ASN A 159 -16.90 1.48 7.40
CA ASN A 159 -17.19 0.06 7.19
C ASN A 159 -16.62 -0.41 5.85
N LEU A 160 -16.81 0.35 4.77
CA LEU A 160 -16.26 0.01 3.44
C LEU A 160 -14.72 -0.11 3.48
N HIS A 161 -14.06 0.77 4.22
CA HIS A 161 -12.60 0.73 4.42
C HIS A 161 -12.15 -0.50 5.23
N ARG A 162 -12.94 -0.92 6.21
CA ARG A 162 -12.61 -2.01 7.13
C ARG A 162 -12.86 -3.39 6.51
N ASP A 163 -14.04 -3.60 5.93
CA ASP A 163 -14.50 -4.93 5.51
C ASP A 163 -15.05 -4.97 4.07
N LEU A 164 -14.88 -3.90 3.30
CA LEU A 164 -15.39 -3.77 1.93
C LEU A 164 -16.92 -3.94 1.82
N HIS A 165 -17.67 -3.78 2.91
CA HIS A 165 -19.10 -4.10 3.02
C HIS A 165 -19.44 -5.56 2.72
N LEU A 166 -18.47 -6.46 2.85
CA LEU A 166 -18.69 -7.90 2.70
C LEU A 166 -18.92 -8.59 4.04
N GLY A 167 -18.92 -7.85 5.15
CA GLY A 167 -19.03 -8.38 6.50
C GLY A 167 -17.81 -9.21 6.89
N GLU A 168 -18.02 -10.33 7.58
CA GLU A 168 -16.94 -11.17 8.12
C GLU A 168 -15.93 -11.65 7.04
N PRO A 169 -16.34 -12.17 5.86
CA PRO A 169 -15.40 -12.52 4.80
C PRO A 169 -14.50 -11.36 4.35
N GLY A 170 -15.07 -10.15 4.28
CA GLY A 170 -14.34 -8.96 3.91
C GLY A 170 -13.37 -8.51 5.00
N GLY A 171 -13.78 -8.60 6.26
CA GLY A 171 -12.91 -8.37 7.41
C GLY A 171 -11.70 -9.30 7.41
N ILE A 172 -11.92 -10.61 7.25
CA ILE A 172 -10.83 -11.60 7.15
C ILE A 172 -9.90 -11.28 5.97
N TYR A 173 -10.45 -10.91 4.82
CA TYR A 173 -9.65 -10.52 3.66
C TYR A 173 -8.82 -9.26 3.93
N SER A 174 -9.41 -8.21 4.52
CA SER A 174 -8.72 -6.97 4.89
C SER A 174 -7.62 -7.21 5.91
N GLU A 175 -7.88 -8.02 6.94
CA GLU A 175 -6.90 -8.37 7.96
C GLU A 175 -5.74 -9.17 7.37
N LEU A 176 -6.04 -10.14 6.51
CA LEU A 176 -5.03 -10.88 5.77
C LEU A 176 -4.21 -9.95 4.87
N ALA A 177 -4.87 -9.09 4.09
CA ALA A 177 -4.20 -8.18 3.17
C ALA A 177 -3.29 -7.19 3.93
N ALA A 178 -3.80 -6.60 5.01
CA ALA A 178 -3.04 -5.71 5.88
C ALA A 178 -1.87 -6.42 6.56
N GLY A 179 -2.09 -7.63 7.07
CA GLY A 179 -1.06 -8.46 7.69
C GLY A 179 0.06 -8.88 6.72
N TRP A 180 -0.21 -8.94 5.42
CA TRP A 180 0.78 -9.26 4.39
C TRP A 180 1.51 -8.03 3.83
N LEU A 181 1.11 -6.81 4.17
CA LEU A 181 1.76 -5.59 3.64
C LEU A 181 3.26 -5.55 3.93
N TRP A 182 3.68 -5.95 5.13
CA TRP A 182 5.11 -5.97 5.47
C TRP A 182 5.87 -7.02 4.66
N VAL A 183 5.26 -8.18 4.35
CA VAL A 183 5.87 -9.21 3.50
C VAL A 183 6.08 -8.67 2.09
N VAL A 184 5.07 -8.01 1.53
CA VAL A 184 5.16 -7.38 0.21
C VAL A 184 6.22 -6.27 0.22
N ALA A 185 6.23 -5.41 1.25
CA ALA A 185 7.17 -4.31 1.39
C ALA A 185 8.62 -4.78 1.55
N LEU A 186 8.89 -5.74 2.44
CA LEU A 186 10.22 -6.30 2.63
C LEU A 186 10.67 -7.09 1.40
N GLY A 187 9.76 -7.84 0.76
CA GLY A 187 10.03 -8.51 -0.51
C GLY A 187 10.44 -7.52 -1.59
N ALA A 188 9.70 -6.42 -1.75
CA ALA A 188 10.02 -5.34 -2.68
C ALA A 188 11.38 -4.71 -2.36
N LEU A 189 11.63 -4.39 -1.10
CA LEU A 189 12.87 -3.78 -0.64
C LEU A 189 14.09 -4.69 -0.89
N ALA A 190 13.98 -5.98 -0.56
CA ALA A 190 15.05 -6.94 -0.78
C ALA A 190 15.39 -7.09 -2.27
N LEU A 191 14.36 -7.18 -3.12
CA LEU A 191 14.53 -7.22 -4.58
C LEU A 191 15.13 -5.92 -5.12
N TRP A 192 14.70 -4.76 -4.62
CA TRP A 192 15.22 -3.45 -5.00
C TRP A 192 16.70 -3.27 -4.62
N VAL A 193 17.06 -3.57 -3.36
CA VAL A 193 18.45 -3.49 -2.88
C VAL A 193 19.36 -4.40 -3.69
N THR A 194 18.93 -5.63 -3.96
CA THR A 194 19.75 -6.60 -4.68
C THR A 194 19.89 -6.28 -6.16
N ARG A 195 18.87 -5.71 -6.78
CA ARG A 195 18.95 -5.12 -8.13
C ARG A 195 19.96 -3.97 -8.17
N ARG A 196 19.84 -3.01 -7.25
CA ARG A 196 20.72 -1.82 -7.19
C ARG A 196 22.18 -2.17 -6.92
N ARG A 197 22.44 -3.18 -6.08
CA ARG A 197 23.82 -3.69 -5.84
C ARG A 197 24.42 -4.36 -7.09
N ARG A 198 23.61 -5.07 -7.88
CA ARG A 198 24.07 -5.68 -9.15
C ARG A 198 24.38 -4.62 -10.20
N GLU A 199 23.54 -3.59 -10.33
CA GLU A 199 23.76 -2.46 -11.23
C GLU A 199 25.07 -1.73 -10.88
N LYS A 200 25.27 -1.37 -9.60
CA LYS A 200 26.53 -0.75 -9.14
C LYS A 200 27.76 -1.61 -9.43
N ARG A 201 27.68 -2.94 -9.21
CA ARG A 201 28.79 -3.86 -9.55
C ARG A 201 29.07 -3.91 -11.05
N ARG A 202 28.06 -3.83 -11.91
CA ARG A 202 28.24 -3.77 -13.37
C ARG A 202 28.92 -2.49 -13.85
N LEU A 203 28.73 -1.38 -13.13
CA LEU A 203 29.38 -0.10 -13.44
C LEU A 203 30.84 -0.05 -12.95
N LEU A 204 31.14 -0.68 -11.81
CA LEU A 204 32.49 -0.69 -11.22
C LEU A 204 33.43 -1.77 -11.80
N LEU A 205 32.88 -2.78 -12.46
CA LEU A 205 33.63 -3.78 -13.21
C LEU A 205 33.40 -3.49 -14.69
N PRO A 206 34.32 -2.79 -15.39
CA PRO A 206 34.27 -2.73 -16.84
C PRO A 206 34.16 -4.16 -17.32
N GLY A 207 33.14 -4.44 -18.15
CA GLY A 207 32.95 -5.77 -18.69
C GLY A 207 34.29 -6.27 -19.21
N ARG A 208 34.67 -7.50 -18.87
CA ARG A 208 35.59 -8.27 -19.70
C ARG A 208 34.90 -8.43 -21.05
N ALA A 209 34.91 -7.36 -21.84
CA ALA A 209 34.54 -7.36 -23.23
C ALA A 209 35.40 -8.45 -23.86
N ALA A 210 34.71 -9.32 -24.57
CA ALA A 210 35.24 -10.42 -25.34
C ALA A 210 36.66 -10.14 -25.83
N ARG A 211 37.63 -10.94 -25.36
CA ARG A 211 38.91 -11.12 -26.05
C ARG A 211 38.61 -11.96 -27.29
N GLY A 212 37.87 -11.35 -28.23
CA GLY A 212 37.62 -11.85 -29.56
C GLY A 212 38.63 -11.20 -30.51
N GLY A 213 39.31 -12.04 -31.30
CA GLY A 213 39.97 -11.61 -32.53
C GLY A 213 41.49 -11.67 -32.51
N ARG A 214 42.04 -12.84 -32.83
CA ARG A 214 43.10 -12.99 -33.85
C ARG A 214 42.99 -14.40 -34.44
N ARG A 215 42.04 -14.59 -35.37
CA ARG A 215 42.21 -15.60 -36.42
C ARG A 215 43.06 -14.94 -37.50
N THR A 216 44.37 -15.09 -37.40
CA THR A 216 45.28 -14.80 -38.51
C THR A 216 45.11 -15.92 -39.54
N CYS A 217 44.47 -15.65 -40.67
CA CYS A 217 44.74 -16.41 -41.88
C CYS A 217 45.94 -15.73 -42.56
N PRO A 218 47.10 -16.39 -42.70
CA PRO A 218 48.16 -15.86 -43.54
C PRO A 218 47.78 -16.12 -45.00
N GLY A 219 47.63 -15.03 -45.75
CA GLY A 219 47.51 -15.07 -47.19
C GLY A 219 48.88 -15.19 -47.87
N THR A 220 48.83 -15.73 -49.09
CA THR A 220 49.81 -15.67 -50.18
C THR A 220 51.03 -16.61 -50.08
N ALA A 221 51.12 -17.62 -50.95
CA ALA A 221 51.69 -17.48 -52.29
C ALA A 221 51.83 -18.81 -53.06
N ARG A 222 51.60 -18.72 -54.37
CA ARG A 222 52.26 -19.43 -55.48
C ARG A 222 51.80 -20.86 -55.90
N SER A 223 51.27 -20.85 -57.14
CA SER A 223 51.54 -21.78 -58.26
C SER A 223 51.26 -23.28 -58.11
N ALA A 224 50.21 -23.76 -58.78
CA ALA A 224 50.30 -24.87 -59.74
C ALA A 224 48.97 -25.06 -60.50
N CYS A 225 49.01 -24.73 -61.78
CA CYS A 225 48.46 -25.46 -62.93
C CYS A 225 47.42 -26.59 -62.68
N GLY A 226 46.25 -26.50 -63.33
CA GLY A 226 45.57 -27.71 -63.83
C GLY A 226 44.04 -27.69 -63.90
N ARG A 227 43.52 -27.55 -65.15
CA ARG A 227 42.25 -28.10 -65.69
C ARG A 227 40.93 -27.37 -65.31
N CYS A 228 40.30 -26.69 -66.29
CA CYS A 228 39.15 -27.14 -67.12
C CYS A 228 37.84 -27.23 -66.32
N ARG A 229 36.67 -26.70 -66.70
CA ARG A 229 36.05 -26.16 -67.93
C ARG A 229 34.69 -25.54 -67.51
N ALA A 230 34.22 -24.52 -68.26
CA ALA A 230 32.81 -24.21 -68.63
C ALA A 230 31.77 -23.96 -67.47
N CYS A 231 30.78 -23.07 -67.53
CA CYS A 231 30.11 -22.37 -68.62
C CYS A 231 29.16 -21.28 -68.05
N CYS A 232 28.95 -20.19 -68.80
CA CYS A 232 27.75 -19.32 -68.86
C CYS A 232 27.41 -18.41 -67.65
N SER A 233 27.03 -17.13 -67.77
CA SER A 233 26.91 -16.14 -68.87
C SER A 233 26.43 -14.82 -68.25
N CYS A 234 27.06 -13.68 -68.58
CA CYS A 234 26.56 -12.33 -68.27
C CYS A 234 25.74 -11.77 -69.45
N PRO A 235 24.75 -10.89 -69.23
CA PRO A 235 24.00 -10.21 -70.28
C PRO A 235 24.74 -8.95 -70.79
N SER A 236 24.45 -8.58 -72.04
CA SER A 236 24.99 -7.43 -72.78
C SER A 236 23.84 -6.44 -73.13
N PRO A 237 24.08 -5.25 -73.70
CA PRO A 237 23.91 -3.99 -72.98
C PRO A 237 23.00 -2.98 -73.73
N ALA A 238 22.82 -1.80 -73.13
CA ALA A 238 22.71 -0.53 -73.82
C ALA A 238 23.52 0.51 -73.02
#